data_AF-A0A815NWV8-F1
#
_entry.id   AF-A0A815NWV8-F1
#
_cell.length_a   1.000
_cell.length_b   1.000
_cell.length_c   1.000
_cell.angle_alpha   90.00
_cell.angle_beta   90.00
_cell.angle_gamma   90.00
#
_symmetry.space_group_name_H-M   'P 1'
#
loop_
_entity.id
_entity.type
_entity.pdbx_description
1 polymer ?
#
loop_
_entity_poly.entity_id
_entity_poly.type
_entity_poly.pdbx_seq_one_letter_code
_entity_poly.pdbx_strand_id
1 'polypeptide(L)'
;MSVAVPTQTQNATRKLGKNELHLIGSNFWNIRGCRKYLKMIDIETQMSIIQLRTGKFIIIDTVEMNNCLRQKIDKLTNNGDNIEAVIGTHPFHTLSFQAFYKVYSKAAYYGTPRHLRRLTKIPWAGDLNDYNVRKKWEPDIEMRIPAGAEFINPQPESTNHFVSVFVYHTASQTLHVNDTIMYAEKPGFLLKLFGCKDGAIAFHPSIKTSGLYSTRDAPYLFRDWMHHLLYDWPFENMCCAHIGVKLGGAYTDVVTLLHNSEPLFAELSEKNRKRIPLGRTSSSDQTHININDNECG
;
A
#
# COMPACT_ATOMS: atom_id res chain seq x y z
N MET A 1 -23.51 22.36 -17.18
CA MET A 1 -23.69 22.92 -15.82
C MET A 1 -22.49 22.49 -15.00
N SER A 2 -21.59 23.43 -14.69
CA SER A 2 -20.34 23.17 -13.95
C SER A 2 -20.67 23.00 -12.47
N VAL A 3 -20.45 21.80 -11.93
CA VAL A 3 -20.56 21.56 -10.48
C VAL A 3 -19.31 22.14 -9.85
N ALA A 4 -19.47 23.17 -9.03
CA ALA A 4 -18.37 23.78 -8.29
C ALA A 4 -17.74 22.74 -7.36
N VAL A 5 -16.46 22.46 -7.58
CA VAL A 5 -15.62 21.71 -6.63
C VAL A 5 -15.28 22.67 -5.48
N PRO A 6 -15.61 22.34 -4.22
CA PRO A 6 -15.24 23.20 -3.11
C PRO A 6 -13.72 23.20 -2.95
N THR A 7 -13.11 24.36 -3.12
CA THR A 7 -11.73 24.63 -2.73
C THR A 7 -11.64 24.54 -1.21
N GLN A 8 -11.15 23.42 -0.68
CA GLN A 8 -10.74 23.33 0.72
C GLN A 8 -9.29 23.80 0.84
N THR A 9 -9.12 25.02 1.33
CA THR A 9 -7.85 25.50 1.90
C THR A 9 -7.97 25.55 3.41
N GLN A 10 -6.86 25.17 4.08
CA GLN A 10 -6.53 25.26 5.52
C GLN A 10 -6.74 24.01 6.39
N ASN A 11 -5.67 23.18 6.43
CA ASN A 11 -4.96 22.72 7.64
C ASN A 11 -5.76 22.57 8.95
N ALA A 12 -6.69 21.62 8.99
CA ALA A 12 -7.11 20.99 10.23
C ALA A 12 -7.07 19.46 10.07
N THR A 13 -6.16 18.81 10.80
CA THR A 13 -5.98 17.35 10.83
C THR A 13 -7.25 16.68 11.39
N ARG A 14 -8.06 16.12 10.48
CA ARG A 14 -9.29 15.42 10.79
C ARG A 14 -9.07 13.92 10.67
N LYS A 15 -9.16 13.23 11.82
CA LYS A 15 -9.31 11.77 11.85
C LYS A 15 -10.53 11.38 11.02
N LEU A 16 -10.30 10.61 9.97
CA LEU A 16 -11.35 10.16 9.06
C LEU A 16 -12.33 9.21 9.77
N GLY A 17 -13.62 9.40 9.51
CA GLY A 17 -14.68 8.51 9.98
C GLY A 17 -14.55 7.10 9.41
N LYS A 18 -14.98 6.08 10.15
CA LYS A 18 -14.95 4.69 9.68
C LYS A 18 -16.19 4.37 8.86
N ASN A 19 -16.05 3.49 7.86
CA ASN A 19 -17.14 3.10 6.95
C ASN A 19 -17.79 4.32 6.26
N GLU A 20 -16.99 5.34 5.95
CA GLU A 20 -17.40 6.55 5.26
C GLU A 20 -16.50 6.78 4.05
N LEU A 21 -17.07 7.38 3.01
CA LEU A 21 -16.34 7.77 1.80
C LEU A 21 -15.75 9.16 2.02
N HIS A 22 -14.42 9.27 2.10
CA HIS A 22 -13.72 10.54 2.27
C HIS A 22 -13.02 10.93 0.98
N LEU A 23 -13.36 12.09 0.42
CA LEU A 23 -12.64 12.65 -0.73
C LEU A 23 -11.28 13.14 -0.23
N ILE A 24 -10.19 12.59 -0.81
CA ILE A 24 -8.81 12.92 -0.44
C ILE A 24 -8.22 13.93 -1.43
N GLY A 25 -8.48 13.70 -2.72
CA GLY A 25 -8.11 14.59 -3.80
C GLY A 25 -9.04 14.37 -4.98
N SER A 26 -8.81 15.08 -6.08
CA SER A 26 -9.64 14.96 -7.29
C SER A 26 -9.82 13.50 -7.69
N ASN A 27 -11.06 13.02 -7.76
CA ASN A 27 -11.40 11.65 -8.19
C ASN A 27 -10.78 10.52 -7.34
N PHE A 28 -10.34 10.81 -6.11
CA PHE A 28 -9.77 9.82 -5.18
C PHE A 28 -10.50 9.87 -3.84
N TRP A 29 -11.09 8.73 -3.46
CA TRP A 29 -11.72 8.55 -2.16
C TRP A 29 -10.98 7.49 -1.33
N ASN A 30 -10.88 7.69 -0.03
CA ASN A 30 -10.41 6.69 0.93
C ASN A 30 -11.52 6.34 1.91
N ILE A 31 -11.55 5.07 2.31
CA ILE A 31 -12.47 4.52 3.29
C ILE A 31 -11.64 3.87 4.39
N ARG A 32 -11.94 4.24 5.64
CA ARG A 32 -11.34 3.59 6.81
C ARG A 32 -12.22 2.43 7.28
N GLY A 33 -11.66 1.23 7.27
CA GLY A 33 -12.26 0.04 7.85
C GLY A 33 -12.11 0.01 9.38
N CYS A 34 -12.90 -0.83 10.01
CA CYS A 34 -12.77 -1.15 11.43
C CYS A 34 -12.52 -2.66 11.51
N ARG A 35 -11.43 -3.11 12.14
CA ARG A 35 -11.21 -4.54 12.35
C ARG A 35 -10.74 -4.78 13.76
N LYS A 36 -11.64 -5.32 14.58
CA LYS A 36 -11.30 -5.78 15.92
C LYS A 36 -10.66 -7.16 15.87
N TYR A 37 -9.35 -7.25 16.04
CA TYR A 37 -8.66 -8.49 16.39
C TYR A 37 -8.85 -8.78 17.88
N LEU A 38 -9.26 -10.02 18.21
CA LEU A 38 -9.57 -10.46 19.60
C LEU A 38 -10.52 -9.51 20.37
N LYS A 39 -11.46 -8.83 19.69
CA LYS A 39 -12.38 -7.83 20.26
C LYS A 39 -11.72 -6.58 20.92
N MET A 40 -10.39 -6.50 21.00
CA MET A 40 -9.68 -5.45 21.77
C MET A 40 -8.67 -4.63 20.96
N ILE A 41 -8.11 -5.15 19.85
CA ILE A 41 -7.10 -4.45 19.05
C ILE A 41 -7.69 -4.08 17.71
N ASP A 42 -7.78 -2.79 17.39
CA ASP A 42 -8.23 -2.33 16.09
C ASP A 42 -7.05 -2.32 15.12
N ILE A 43 -7.02 -3.31 14.22
CA ILE A 43 -6.09 -3.32 13.09
C ILE A 43 -6.80 -2.55 11.99
N GLU A 44 -6.70 -1.22 11.99
CA GLU A 44 -7.34 -0.41 10.97
C GLU A 44 -6.95 -0.93 9.57
N THR A 45 -7.96 -1.12 8.73
CA THR A 45 -7.85 -1.52 7.33
C THR A 45 -8.30 -0.35 6.46
N GLN A 46 -7.93 -0.34 5.19
CA GLN A 46 -8.34 0.71 4.28
C GLN A 46 -8.78 0.16 2.93
N MET A 47 -9.57 0.97 2.23
CA MET A 47 -9.93 0.78 0.83
C MET A 47 -9.87 2.14 0.16
N SER A 48 -9.45 2.20 -1.09
CA SER A 48 -9.54 3.43 -1.89
C SER A 48 -10.36 3.21 -3.15
N ILE A 49 -10.98 4.28 -3.64
CA ILE A 49 -11.73 4.29 -4.88
C ILE A 49 -11.13 5.40 -5.74
N ILE A 50 -10.77 5.06 -6.96
CA ILE A 50 -10.21 6.00 -7.94
C ILE A 50 -11.19 6.05 -9.11
N GLN A 51 -11.57 7.25 -9.54
CA GLN A 51 -12.26 7.42 -10.82
C GLN A 51 -11.23 7.78 -11.89
N LEU A 52 -11.14 6.93 -12.91
CA LEU A 52 -10.28 7.12 -14.07
C LEU A 52 -10.80 8.25 -14.98
N ARG A 53 -9.96 8.75 -15.89
CA ARG A 53 -10.36 9.70 -16.94
C ARG A 53 -11.49 9.17 -17.83
N THR A 54 -11.60 7.86 -17.96
CA THR A 54 -12.69 7.18 -18.70
C THR A 54 -14.04 7.28 -17.99
N GLY A 55 -14.07 7.74 -16.73
CA GLY A 55 -15.25 7.75 -15.87
C GLY A 55 -15.52 6.43 -15.15
N LYS A 56 -14.74 5.37 -15.43
CA LYS A 56 -14.77 4.09 -14.73
C LYS A 56 -14.02 4.16 -13.40
N PHE A 57 -14.23 3.16 -12.55
CA PHE A 57 -13.70 3.13 -11.19
C PHE A 57 -12.77 1.95 -10.95
N ILE A 58 -11.68 2.23 -10.24
CA ILE A 58 -10.76 1.23 -9.69
C ILE A 58 -10.92 1.23 -8.17
N ILE A 59 -11.11 0.04 -7.61
CA ILE A 59 -11.15 -0.20 -6.17
C ILE A 59 -9.79 -0.75 -5.74
N ILE A 60 -9.13 -0.11 -4.77
CA ILE A 60 -7.85 -0.53 -4.22
C ILE A 60 -8.09 -1.11 -2.82
N ASP A 61 -7.74 -2.37 -2.65
CA ASP A 61 -8.05 -3.25 -1.51
C ASP A 61 -9.54 -3.25 -1.17
N THR A 62 -9.92 -3.89 -0.07
CA THR A 62 -11.32 -3.98 0.34
C THR A 62 -11.46 -3.88 1.85
N VAL A 63 -12.55 -3.27 2.29
CA VAL A 63 -12.96 -3.26 3.70
C VAL A 63 -14.33 -3.92 3.83
N GLU A 64 -14.65 -4.36 5.04
CA GLU A 64 -16.03 -4.72 5.35
C GLU A 64 -16.91 -3.47 5.23
N MET A 65 -18.03 -3.58 4.51
CA MET A 65 -18.93 -2.48 4.25
C MET A 65 -20.23 -2.65 5.03
N ASN A 66 -20.64 -1.61 5.73
CA ASN A 66 -22.03 -1.50 6.18
C ASN A 66 -22.96 -1.09 5.02
N ASN A 67 -24.28 -1.15 5.24
CA ASN A 67 -25.27 -0.81 4.22
C ASN A 67 -25.16 0.64 3.71
N CYS A 68 -24.80 1.60 4.58
CA CYS A 68 -24.67 3.00 4.20
C CYS A 68 -23.49 3.21 3.24
N LEU A 69 -22.33 2.65 3.56
CA LEU A 69 -21.15 2.69 2.70
C LEU A 69 -21.43 2.02 1.35
N ARG A 70 -22.07 0.85 1.38
CA ARG A 70 -22.47 0.14 0.17
C ARG A 70 -23.35 1.01 -0.73
N GLN A 71 -24.41 1.62 -0.20
CA GLN A 71 -25.29 2.51 -0.97
C GLN A 71 -24.55 3.70 -1.59
N LYS A 72 -23.56 4.26 -0.89
CA LYS A 72 -22.72 5.34 -1.43
C LYS A 72 -21.88 4.85 -2.61
N ILE A 73 -21.28 3.66 -2.51
CA ILE A 73 -20.49 3.06 -3.58
C ILE A 73 -21.39 2.68 -4.76
N ASP A 74 -22.55 2.09 -4.51
CA ASP A 74 -23.56 1.78 -5.54
C ASP A 74 -23.95 3.04 -6.31
N LYS A 75 -24.26 4.14 -5.61
CA LYS A 75 -24.58 5.41 -6.26
C LYS A 75 -23.42 5.97 -7.08
N LEU A 76 -22.19 5.86 -6.57
CA LEU A 76 -20.99 6.37 -7.23
C LEU A 76 -20.66 5.56 -8.50
N THR A 77 -20.87 4.25 -8.47
CA THR A 77 -20.36 3.31 -9.48
C THR A 77 -21.46 2.72 -10.37
N ASN A 78 -22.67 3.29 -10.33
CA ASN A 78 -23.85 2.72 -11.01
C ASN A 78 -24.09 1.26 -10.62
N ASN A 79 -24.31 1.01 -9.33
CA ASN A 79 -24.49 -0.32 -8.72
C ASN A 79 -23.35 -1.30 -9.06
N GLY A 80 -22.12 -0.79 -9.13
CA GLY A 80 -20.94 -1.57 -9.49
C GLY A 80 -20.69 -1.76 -10.99
N ASP A 81 -21.62 -1.38 -11.88
CA ASP A 81 -21.46 -1.58 -13.33
C ASP A 81 -20.33 -0.72 -13.94
N ASN A 82 -19.92 0.34 -13.24
CA ASN A 82 -18.76 1.17 -13.64
C ASN A 82 -17.48 0.81 -12.89
N ILE A 83 -17.45 -0.23 -12.06
CA ILE A 83 -16.20 -0.75 -11.50
C ILE A 83 -15.49 -1.54 -12.59
N GLU A 84 -14.37 -1.00 -13.07
CA GLU A 84 -13.54 -1.65 -14.07
C GLU A 84 -12.68 -2.74 -13.44
N ALA A 85 -12.09 -2.46 -12.27
CA ALA A 85 -11.30 -3.43 -11.56
C ALA A 85 -11.30 -3.24 -10.04
N VAL A 86 -11.03 -4.35 -9.36
CA VAL A 86 -10.73 -4.41 -7.92
C VAL A 86 -9.32 -4.98 -7.76
N ILE A 87 -8.45 -4.27 -7.06
CA ILE A 87 -7.02 -4.55 -6.98
C ILE A 87 -6.62 -4.84 -5.54
N GLY A 88 -6.08 -6.02 -5.25
CA GLY A 88 -5.52 -6.39 -3.95
C GLY A 88 -4.02 -6.18 -3.88
N THR A 89 -3.60 -5.09 -3.25
CA THR A 89 -2.22 -4.60 -3.31
C THR A 89 -1.35 -5.11 -2.17
N HIS A 90 -1.95 -5.44 -1.01
CA HIS A 90 -1.23 -5.99 0.13
C HIS A 90 -1.52 -7.50 0.31
N PRO A 91 -0.52 -8.40 0.25
CA PRO A 91 -0.72 -9.86 0.30
C PRO A 91 -1.53 -10.42 1.50
N PHE A 92 -1.68 -9.62 2.56
CA PHE A 92 -2.35 -10.01 3.80
C PHE A 92 -3.68 -9.31 4.06
N HIS A 93 -4.11 -8.39 3.18
CA HIS A 93 -5.39 -7.70 3.33
C HIS A 93 -6.52 -8.48 2.66
N THR A 94 -6.69 -9.74 3.08
CA THR A 94 -7.47 -10.72 2.31
C THR A 94 -8.93 -10.89 2.76
N LEU A 95 -9.31 -10.38 3.93
CA LEU A 95 -10.54 -10.80 4.60
C LEU A 95 -11.82 -10.34 3.89
N SER A 96 -11.84 -9.10 3.43
CA SER A 96 -13.06 -8.49 2.91
C SER A 96 -13.30 -8.80 1.43
N PHE A 97 -12.31 -9.35 0.73
CA PHE A 97 -12.37 -9.62 -0.71
C PHE A 97 -13.52 -10.55 -1.09
N GLN A 98 -13.74 -11.65 -0.36
CA GLN A 98 -14.83 -12.57 -0.68
C GLN A 98 -16.21 -11.95 -0.48
N ALA A 99 -16.37 -11.15 0.58
CA ALA A 99 -17.63 -10.44 0.83
C ALA A 99 -17.87 -9.36 -0.22
N PHE A 100 -16.83 -8.61 -0.60
CA PHE A 100 -16.89 -7.60 -1.64
C PHE A 100 -17.21 -8.21 -3.02
N TYR A 101 -16.58 -9.33 -3.37
CA TYR A 101 -16.84 -10.08 -4.61
C TYR A 101 -18.28 -10.57 -4.73
N LYS A 102 -18.92 -11.00 -3.63
CA LYS A 102 -20.34 -11.39 -3.64
C LYS A 102 -21.27 -10.23 -4.05
N VAL A 103 -20.86 -8.99 -3.78
CA VAL A 103 -21.64 -7.80 -4.12
C VAL A 103 -21.31 -7.30 -5.53
N TYR A 104 -20.04 -7.30 -5.91
CA TYR A 104 -19.55 -6.71 -7.16
C TYR A 104 -18.82 -7.73 -8.05
N SER A 105 -19.44 -8.88 -8.31
CA SER A 105 -18.83 -10.00 -9.04
C SER A 105 -18.56 -9.74 -10.53
N LYS A 106 -19.15 -8.68 -11.11
CA LYS A 106 -18.96 -8.34 -12.53
C LYS A 106 -17.61 -7.69 -12.84
N ALA A 107 -16.97 -7.08 -11.85
CA ALA A 107 -15.68 -6.41 -12.03
C ALA A 107 -14.55 -7.44 -12.21
N ALA A 108 -13.47 -7.04 -12.87
CA ALA A 108 -12.25 -7.85 -12.93
C ALA A 108 -11.43 -7.70 -11.64
N TYR A 109 -10.95 -8.80 -11.07
CA TYR A 109 -10.17 -8.79 -9.83
C TYR A 109 -8.70 -9.09 -10.12
N TYR A 110 -7.80 -8.25 -9.63
CA TYR A 110 -6.35 -8.42 -9.78
C TYR A 110 -5.71 -8.42 -8.40
N GLY A 111 -4.75 -9.31 -8.16
CA GLY A 111 -4.20 -9.49 -6.81
C GLY A 111 -2.74 -9.85 -6.83
N THR A 112 -2.09 -9.70 -5.68
CA THR A 112 -0.74 -10.25 -5.48
C THR A 112 -0.72 -11.78 -5.63
N PRO A 113 0.46 -12.41 -5.84
CA PRO A 113 0.57 -13.87 -5.97
C PRO A 113 -0.09 -14.64 -4.81
N ARG A 114 -0.02 -14.10 -3.60
CA ARG A 114 -0.67 -14.68 -2.41
C ARG A 114 -2.19 -14.67 -2.51
N HIS A 115 -2.81 -13.61 -3.03
CA HIS A 115 -4.26 -13.56 -3.23
C HIS A 115 -4.72 -14.67 -4.16
N LEU A 116 -4.02 -14.86 -5.28
CA LEU A 116 -4.32 -15.91 -6.27
C LEU A 116 -4.22 -17.30 -5.63
N ARG A 117 -3.17 -17.57 -4.84
CA ARG A 117 -3.00 -18.86 -4.14
C ARG A 117 -4.04 -19.13 -3.05
N ARG A 118 -4.47 -18.10 -2.30
CA ARG A 118 -5.27 -18.27 -1.06
C ARG A 118 -6.75 -18.02 -1.23
N LEU A 119 -7.14 -17.13 -2.14
CA LEU A 119 -8.52 -16.71 -2.37
C LEU A 119 -9.07 -17.32 -3.66
N THR A 120 -9.02 -18.65 -3.75
CA THR A 120 -9.37 -19.43 -4.96
C THR A 120 -10.85 -19.36 -5.36
N LYS A 121 -11.71 -18.81 -4.50
CA LYS A 121 -13.13 -18.56 -4.82
C LYS A 121 -13.36 -17.32 -5.68
N ILE A 122 -12.34 -16.47 -5.83
CA ILE A 122 -12.38 -15.28 -6.69
C ILE A 122 -11.66 -15.65 -7.99
N PRO A 123 -12.30 -15.50 -9.16
CA PRO A 123 -11.66 -15.72 -10.45
C PRO A 123 -10.75 -14.54 -10.78
N TRP A 124 -9.54 -14.52 -10.22
CA TRP A 124 -8.56 -13.46 -10.45
C TRP A 124 -8.22 -13.35 -11.95
N ALA A 125 -8.40 -12.14 -12.50
CA ALA A 125 -8.12 -11.78 -13.88
C ALA A 125 -6.62 -11.56 -14.15
N GLY A 126 -5.79 -11.36 -13.11
CA GLY A 126 -4.35 -11.25 -13.27
C GLY A 126 -3.58 -11.09 -11.96
N ASP A 127 -2.27 -11.28 -12.07
CA ASP A 127 -1.29 -11.19 -10.99
C ASP A 127 -0.58 -9.83 -11.02
N LEU A 128 -0.55 -9.11 -9.89
CA LEU A 128 0.16 -7.83 -9.78
C LEU A 128 1.69 -7.95 -9.81
N ASN A 129 2.23 -9.16 -9.67
CA ASN A 129 3.66 -9.40 -9.94
C ASN A 129 4.00 -9.23 -11.43
N ASP A 130 3.02 -9.40 -12.32
CA ASP A 130 3.18 -9.10 -13.74
C ASP A 130 3.17 -7.59 -13.97
N TYR A 131 4.24 -7.11 -14.60
CA TYR A 131 4.40 -5.71 -14.98
C TYR A 131 3.31 -5.21 -15.93
N ASN A 132 2.90 -6.04 -16.91
CA ASN A 132 1.86 -5.66 -17.86
C ASN A 132 0.50 -5.47 -17.20
N VAL A 133 0.23 -6.23 -16.12
CA VAL A 133 -0.98 -6.04 -15.31
C VAL A 133 -0.91 -4.70 -14.57
N ARG A 134 0.24 -4.35 -13.99
CA ARG A 134 0.44 -3.07 -13.30
C ARG A 134 0.34 -1.85 -14.21
N LYS A 135 0.67 -1.97 -15.50
CA LYS A 135 0.60 -0.87 -16.47
C LYS A 135 -0.77 -0.61 -17.10
N LYS A 136 -1.77 -1.46 -16.84
CA LYS A 136 -3.10 -1.40 -17.51
C LYS A 136 -3.81 -0.05 -17.42
N TRP A 137 -3.56 0.71 -16.35
CA TRP A 137 -4.25 1.97 -16.05
C TRP A 137 -3.33 3.18 -16.13
N GLU A 138 -2.13 3.05 -16.68
CA GLU A 138 -1.29 4.20 -16.98
C GLU A 138 -1.93 5.06 -18.08
N PRO A 139 -1.84 6.41 -18.01
CA PRO A 139 -1.14 7.19 -16.99
C PRO A 139 -2.03 7.67 -15.83
N ASP A 140 -3.23 7.13 -15.63
CA ASP A 140 -4.08 7.49 -14.48
C ASP A 140 -3.50 6.95 -13.18
N ILE A 141 -3.08 5.69 -13.20
CA ILE A 141 -2.57 4.97 -12.05
C ILE A 141 -1.23 4.34 -12.43
N GLU A 142 -0.21 4.62 -11.63
CA GLU A 142 1.08 3.95 -11.69
C GLU A 142 1.26 3.01 -10.49
N MET A 143 1.90 1.87 -10.70
CA MET A 143 2.06 0.85 -9.67
C MET A 143 3.48 0.27 -9.60
N ARG A 144 4.08 0.32 -8.41
CA ARG A 144 5.45 -0.17 -8.16
C ARG A 144 5.50 -1.08 -6.94
N ILE A 145 6.42 -2.04 -6.97
CA ILE A 145 6.67 -2.97 -5.86
C ILE A 145 8.05 -2.64 -5.29
N PRO A 146 8.20 -2.47 -3.96
CA PRO A 146 9.48 -2.23 -3.33
C PRO A 146 10.54 -3.29 -3.68
N ALA A 147 11.76 -2.82 -4.00
CA ALA A 147 12.93 -3.69 -4.10
C ALA A 147 13.44 -4.08 -2.71
N GLY A 148 14.28 -5.13 -2.64
CA GLY A 148 14.88 -5.59 -1.38
C GLY A 148 13.96 -6.39 -0.46
N ALA A 149 12.74 -6.71 -0.89
CA ALA A 149 11.76 -7.49 -0.12
C ALA A 149 11.18 -8.67 -0.92
N GLU A 150 10.72 -9.71 -0.21
CA GLU A 150 10.06 -10.88 -0.81
C GLU A 150 8.56 -10.68 -0.98
N PHE A 151 8.11 -10.38 -2.21
CA PHE A 151 6.71 -10.09 -2.53
C PHE A 151 5.90 -11.31 -3.00
N ILE A 152 6.55 -12.31 -3.60
CA ILE A 152 5.88 -13.41 -4.32
C ILE A 152 5.48 -14.52 -3.35
N ASN A 153 6.44 -15.01 -2.57
CA ASN A 153 6.23 -16.17 -1.71
C ASN A 153 7.12 -16.14 -0.46
N PRO A 154 6.87 -15.22 0.48
CA PRO A 154 7.64 -15.14 1.72
C PRO A 154 7.54 -16.45 2.50
N GLN A 155 8.68 -16.92 3.05
CA GLN A 155 8.73 -18.12 3.89
C GLN A 155 9.30 -17.80 5.27
N PRO A 156 8.59 -18.11 6.38
CA PRO A 156 7.22 -18.63 6.40
C PRO A 156 6.20 -17.60 5.90
N GLU A 157 5.13 -18.08 5.25
CA GLU A 157 4.12 -17.24 4.57
C GLU A 157 3.37 -16.27 5.51
N SER A 158 3.52 -16.39 6.83
CA SER A 158 2.93 -15.48 7.82
C SER A 158 3.81 -14.30 8.20
N THR A 159 5.01 -14.16 7.62
CA THR A 159 6.04 -13.27 8.20
C THR A 159 6.27 -11.95 7.48
N ASN A 160 6.00 -11.85 6.18
CA ASN A 160 6.28 -10.62 5.43
C ASN A 160 5.05 -9.71 5.29
N HIS A 161 4.73 -8.97 6.35
CA HIS A 161 3.71 -7.91 6.34
C HIS A 161 4.27 -6.54 5.88
N PHE A 162 5.49 -6.49 5.35
CA PHE A 162 6.14 -5.22 5.01
C PHE A 162 5.79 -4.73 3.62
N VAL A 163 5.84 -5.63 2.62
CA VAL A 163 5.84 -5.27 1.20
C VAL A 163 4.42 -5.27 0.63
N SER A 164 4.10 -4.19 -0.09
CA SER A 164 2.83 -3.96 -0.78
C SER A 164 3.09 -3.39 -2.16
N VAL A 165 2.12 -3.46 -3.06
CA VAL A 165 2.15 -2.65 -4.29
C VAL A 165 1.80 -1.21 -3.91
N PHE A 166 2.69 -0.27 -4.19
CA PHE A 166 2.41 1.16 -4.06
C PHE A 166 1.60 1.60 -5.28
N VAL A 167 0.49 2.29 -5.05
CA VAL A 167 -0.40 2.79 -6.11
C VAL A 167 -0.40 4.31 -6.07
N TYR A 168 0.05 4.95 -7.14
CA TYR A 168 0.02 6.40 -7.29
C TYR A 168 -1.06 6.81 -8.29
N HIS A 169 -1.98 7.65 -7.83
CA HIS A 169 -2.98 8.26 -8.71
C HIS A 169 -2.53 9.68 -9.07
N THR A 170 -2.23 9.88 -10.35
CA THR A 170 -1.56 11.09 -10.85
C THR A 170 -2.42 12.34 -10.68
N ALA A 171 -3.71 12.26 -11.02
CA ALA A 171 -4.62 13.41 -10.99
C ALA A 171 -4.92 13.94 -9.57
N SER A 172 -4.93 13.07 -8.56
CA SER A 172 -5.12 13.48 -7.16
C SER A 172 -3.82 13.70 -6.40
N GLN A 173 -2.68 13.34 -7.00
CA GLN A 173 -1.38 13.25 -6.35
C GLN A 173 -1.46 12.45 -5.04
N THR A 174 -2.17 11.32 -5.05
CA THR A 174 -2.36 10.49 -3.84
C THR A 174 -1.63 9.16 -3.98
N LEU A 175 -0.82 8.84 -2.98
CA LEU A 175 -0.16 7.56 -2.83
C LEU A 175 -0.97 6.63 -1.92
N HIS A 176 -1.24 5.41 -2.35
CA HIS A 176 -1.74 4.32 -1.50
C HIS A 176 -0.60 3.35 -1.23
N VAL A 177 -0.21 3.19 0.04
CA VAL A 177 1.03 2.48 0.44
C VAL A 177 0.81 1.29 1.38
N ASN A 178 -0.40 1.14 1.91
CA ASN A 178 -0.74 0.13 2.91
C ASN A 178 0.19 0.12 4.12
N ASP A 179 0.79 -1.04 4.44
CA ASP A 179 1.49 -1.27 5.69
C ASP A 179 2.91 -0.69 5.63
N THR A 180 3.58 -0.69 4.46
CA THR A 180 5.01 -0.37 4.29
C THR A 180 5.43 0.92 4.98
N ILE A 181 4.64 1.97 4.83
CA ILE A 181 4.78 3.24 5.56
C ILE A 181 3.56 3.40 6.45
N MET A 182 3.81 3.68 7.73
CA MET A 182 2.79 3.96 8.72
C MET A 182 2.73 5.45 9.00
N TYR A 183 1.51 5.98 9.15
CA TYR A 183 1.27 7.35 9.56
C TYR A 183 0.33 7.40 10.76
N ALA A 184 0.86 7.82 11.91
CA ALA A 184 0.13 7.95 13.14
C ALA A 184 -0.37 9.39 13.34
N GLU A 185 -1.52 9.73 12.74
CA GLU A 185 -2.10 11.07 12.86
C GLU A 185 -2.33 11.45 14.35
N LYS A 186 -3.09 10.61 15.06
CA LYS A 186 -3.42 10.75 16.48
C LYS A 186 -3.34 9.37 17.15
N PRO A 187 -2.13 8.87 17.46
CA PRO A 187 -1.96 7.59 18.14
C PRO A 187 -2.77 7.53 19.44
N GLY A 188 -3.28 6.35 19.76
CA GLY A 188 -3.96 6.10 21.03
C GLY A 188 -3.02 6.28 22.22
N PHE A 189 -3.61 6.46 23.41
CA PHE A 189 -2.87 6.73 24.66
C PHE A 189 -1.68 5.80 24.92
N LEU A 190 -1.86 4.49 24.72
CA LEU A 190 -0.80 3.50 24.92
C LEU A 190 0.40 3.74 23.98
N LEU A 191 0.16 4.04 22.70
CA LEU A 191 1.23 4.34 21.74
C LEU A 191 1.96 5.64 22.10
N LYS A 192 1.24 6.65 22.62
CA LYS A 192 1.84 7.89 23.12
C LYS A 192 2.76 7.64 24.32
N LEU A 193 2.37 6.75 25.23
CA LEU A 193 3.20 6.37 26.39
C LEU A 193 4.52 5.71 25.97
N PHE A 194 4.53 5.00 24.84
CA PHE A 194 5.74 4.45 24.22
C PHE A 194 6.46 5.42 23.26
N GLY A 195 6.14 6.72 23.31
CA GLY A 195 6.86 7.77 22.59
C GLY A 195 6.38 8.05 21.17
N CYS A 196 5.29 7.44 20.70
CA CYS A 196 4.70 7.76 19.39
C CYS A 196 4.00 9.13 19.46
N LYS A 197 4.52 10.10 18.71
CA LYS A 197 3.97 11.47 18.64
C LYS A 197 2.82 11.57 17.63
N ASP A 198 2.00 12.59 17.78
CA ASP A 198 1.01 12.95 16.76
C ASP A 198 1.73 13.30 15.45
N GLY A 199 1.20 12.81 14.33
CA GLY A 199 1.80 12.94 13.01
C GLY A 199 3.06 12.11 12.78
N ALA A 200 3.39 11.14 13.65
CA ALA A 200 4.58 10.32 13.46
C ALA A 200 4.48 9.48 12.19
N ILE A 201 5.55 9.48 11.39
CA ILE A 201 5.72 8.65 10.21
C ILE A 201 6.88 7.66 10.43
N ALA A 202 6.71 6.41 10.01
CA ALA A 202 7.72 5.37 10.15
C ALA A 202 7.54 4.27 9.09
N PHE A 203 8.62 3.57 8.75
CA PHE A 203 8.50 2.27 8.08
C PHE A 203 7.87 1.24 9.04
N HIS A 204 7.11 0.30 8.49
CA HIS A 204 6.51 -0.76 9.28
C HIS A 204 7.57 -1.55 10.07
N PRO A 205 7.33 -1.89 11.35
CA PRO A 205 8.34 -2.53 12.21
C PRO A 205 8.97 -3.81 11.66
N SER A 206 8.24 -4.55 10.80
CA SER A 206 8.77 -5.76 10.17
C SER A 206 9.97 -5.51 9.26
N ILE A 207 10.26 -4.26 8.86
CA ILE A 207 11.51 -3.91 8.17
C ILE A 207 12.75 -4.39 8.93
N LYS A 208 12.69 -4.44 10.28
CA LYS A 208 13.79 -4.84 11.16
C LYS A 208 13.95 -6.36 11.30
N THR A 209 12.98 -7.13 10.79
CA THR A 209 12.90 -8.58 10.96
C THR A 209 12.81 -9.31 9.61
N SER A 210 11.59 -9.48 9.09
CA SER A 210 11.25 -10.32 7.92
C SER A 210 10.80 -9.51 6.70
N GLY A 211 10.78 -8.18 6.80
CA GLY A 211 10.30 -7.29 5.75
C GLY A 211 11.23 -7.20 4.55
N LEU A 212 12.53 -7.26 4.80
CA LEU A 212 13.57 -7.23 3.78
C LEU A 212 14.29 -8.59 3.71
N TYR A 213 14.88 -8.91 2.57
CA TYR A 213 15.74 -10.09 2.45
C TYR A 213 16.88 -10.04 3.47
N SER A 214 17.29 -11.21 3.97
CA SER A 214 18.42 -11.33 4.92
C SER A 214 19.80 -11.23 4.23
N THR A 215 19.90 -10.45 3.15
CA THR A 215 21.16 -10.15 2.45
C THR A 215 21.69 -8.78 2.87
N ARG A 216 22.99 -8.55 2.68
CA ARG A 216 23.63 -7.27 3.01
C ARG A 216 23.04 -6.10 2.21
N ASP A 217 22.64 -6.36 0.97
CA ASP A 217 22.27 -5.32 0.02
C ASP A 217 20.77 -4.98 0.05
N ALA A 218 19.92 -5.84 0.63
CA ALA A 218 18.48 -5.64 0.67
C ALA A 218 18.02 -4.29 1.24
N PRO A 219 18.59 -3.79 2.36
CA PRO A 219 18.23 -2.46 2.88
C PRO A 219 18.57 -1.33 1.92
N TYR A 220 19.69 -1.43 1.19
CA TYR A 220 20.08 -0.40 0.23
C TYR A 220 19.26 -0.47 -1.05
N LEU A 221 18.90 -1.67 -1.54
CA LEU A 221 17.97 -1.83 -2.64
C LEU A 221 16.61 -1.18 -2.34
N PHE A 222 16.10 -1.37 -1.11
CA PHE A 222 14.86 -0.72 -0.68
C PHE A 222 15.01 0.81 -0.60
N ARG A 223 16.10 1.31 -0.01
CA ARG A 223 16.40 2.74 0.06
C ARG A 223 16.48 3.38 -1.33
N ASP A 224 17.25 2.79 -2.24
CA ASP A 224 17.47 3.33 -3.58
C ASP A 224 16.17 3.29 -4.40
N TRP A 225 15.37 2.24 -4.24
CA TRP A 225 14.02 2.17 -4.79
C TRP A 225 13.11 3.30 -4.28
N MET A 226 13.15 3.61 -2.97
CA MET A 226 12.40 4.75 -2.40
C MET A 226 12.87 6.08 -2.98
N HIS A 227 14.17 6.27 -3.21
CA HIS A 227 14.70 7.47 -3.87
C HIS A 227 14.19 7.61 -5.30
N HIS A 228 14.20 6.53 -6.10
CA HIS A 228 13.65 6.57 -7.46
C HIS A 228 12.14 6.84 -7.47
N LEU A 229 11.39 6.26 -6.53
CA LEU A 229 9.97 6.55 -6.37
C LEU A 229 9.73 8.04 -6.07
N LEU A 230 10.51 8.63 -5.16
CA LEU A 230 10.39 10.06 -4.84
C LEU A 230 10.83 10.97 -6.00
N TYR A 231 11.77 10.53 -6.83
CA TYR A 231 12.12 11.28 -8.04
C TYR A 231 10.95 11.36 -9.02
N ASP A 232 10.22 10.26 -9.21
CA ASP A 232 9.18 10.15 -10.23
C ASP A 232 7.80 10.62 -9.76
N TRP A 233 7.46 10.44 -8.47
CA TRP A 233 6.09 10.60 -7.98
C TRP A 233 5.94 11.80 -7.04
N PRO A 234 5.44 12.96 -7.52
CA PRO A 234 5.17 14.13 -6.69
C PRO A 234 3.80 13.99 -5.99
N PHE A 235 3.69 13.11 -4.99
CA PHE A 235 2.45 12.90 -4.25
C PHE A 235 2.26 13.93 -3.11
N GLU A 236 1.07 14.50 -3.02
CA GLU A 236 0.71 15.45 -1.94
C GLU A 236 0.07 14.72 -0.75
N ASN A 237 -0.65 13.62 -1.02
CA ASN A 237 -1.41 12.85 -0.03
C ASN A 237 -0.90 11.41 0.04
N MET A 238 -1.05 10.76 1.21
CA MET A 238 -0.67 9.35 1.40
C MET A 238 -1.67 8.60 2.29
N CYS A 239 -2.23 7.51 1.75
CA CYS A 239 -3.16 6.62 2.44
C CYS A 239 -2.42 5.38 2.99
N CYS A 240 -2.25 5.33 4.31
CA CYS A 240 -1.60 4.22 5.03
C CYS A 240 -2.66 3.30 5.64
N ALA A 241 -2.37 2.00 5.73
CA ALA A 241 -3.33 1.05 6.28
C ALA A 241 -3.57 1.29 7.76
N HIS A 242 -2.51 1.57 8.50
CA HIS A 242 -2.58 1.78 9.95
C HIS A 242 -2.59 3.26 10.33
N ILE A 243 -3.52 3.58 11.24
CA ILE A 243 -3.63 4.80 12.05
C ILE A 243 -4.09 6.07 11.31
N GLY A 244 -3.78 6.27 10.02
CA GLY A 244 -4.27 7.48 9.36
C GLY A 244 -3.98 7.64 7.87
N VAL A 245 -4.50 8.75 7.34
CA VAL A 245 -4.21 9.29 6.01
C VAL A 245 -3.47 10.60 6.20
N LYS A 246 -2.30 10.74 5.58
CA LYS A 246 -1.56 12.00 5.55
C LYS A 246 -2.14 12.87 4.44
N LEU A 247 -2.81 13.95 4.84
CA LEU A 247 -3.28 14.99 3.94
C LEU A 247 -2.23 16.10 3.83
N GLY A 248 -1.86 16.43 2.61
CA GLY A 248 -0.86 17.43 2.26
C GLY A 248 0.57 17.13 2.71
N GLY A 249 1.58 17.65 2.02
CA GLY A 249 3.00 17.54 2.40
C GLY A 249 3.53 16.12 2.60
N ALA A 250 2.83 15.09 2.13
CA ALA A 250 3.22 13.70 2.36
C ALA A 250 4.58 13.38 1.70
N TYR A 251 4.86 13.96 0.53
CA TYR A 251 6.16 13.86 -0.13
C TYR A 251 7.31 14.24 0.81
N THR A 252 7.25 15.45 1.38
CA THR A 252 8.27 15.99 2.27
C THR A 252 8.47 15.14 3.52
N ASP A 253 7.38 14.61 4.07
CA ASP A 253 7.43 13.71 5.23
C ASP A 253 8.13 12.39 4.88
N VAL A 254 7.89 11.84 3.69
CA VAL A 254 8.55 10.60 3.23
C VAL A 254 10.03 10.84 2.90
N VAL A 255 10.38 11.98 2.30
CA VAL A 255 11.79 12.40 2.12
C VAL A 255 12.49 12.46 3.47
N THR A 256 11.86 13.09 4.46
CA THR A 256 12.40 13.22 5.82
C THR A 256 12.53 11.85 6.50
N LEU A 257 11.53 10.98 6.35
CA LEU A 257 11.58 9.60 6.84
C LEU A 257 12.76 8.84 6.24
N LEU A 258 12.95 8.92 4.93
CA LEU A 258 14.01 8.21 4.23
C LEU A 258 15.38 8.67 4.71
N HIS A 259 15.60 9.99 4.78
CA HIS A 259 16.83 10.58 5.30
C HIS A 259 17.13 10.14 6.74
N ASN A 260 16.13 10.20 7.63
CA ASN A 260 16.27 9.79 9.02
C ASN A 260 16.47 8.28 9.20
N SER A 261 16.20 7.48 8.16
CA SER A 261 16.33 6.02 8.17
C SER A 261 17.69 5.52 7.66
N GLU A 262 18.59 6.39 7.20
CA GLU A 262 19.95 5.98 6.78
C GLU A 262 20.69 5.13 7.83
N PRO A 263 20.71 5.50 9.13
CA PRO A 263 21.36 4.67 10.15
C PRO A 263 20.72 3.28 10.28
N LEU A 264 19.40 3.19 10.10
CA LEU A 264 18.67 1.92 10.13
C LEU A 264 19.10 1.02 8.97
N PHE A 265 19.21 1.55 7.75
CA PHE A 265 19.64 0.75 6.60
C PHE A 265 21.07 0.21 6.78
N ALA A 266 21.98 1.05 7.29
CA ALA A 266 23.33 0.63 7.64
C ALA A 266 23.36 -0.45 8.73
N GLU A 267 22.57 -0.29 9.80
CA GLU A 267 22.46 -1.28 10.87
C GLU A 267 21.95 -2.64 10.35
N LEU A 268 20.89 -2.63 9.54
CA LEU A 268 20.31 -3.85 8.97
C LEU A 268 21.28 -4.55 8.01
N SER A 269 21.98 -3.77 7.19
CA SER A 269 23.01 -4.28 6.28
C SER A 269 24.14 -4.98 7.06
N GLU A 270 24.63 -4.33 8.12
CA GLU A 270 25.67 -4.87 8.99
C GLU A 270 25.22 -6.13 9.74
N LYS A 271 24.00 -6.11 10.27
CA LYS A 271 23.38 -7.26 10.93
C LYS A 271 23.29 -8.47 9.98
N ASN A 272 22.90 -8.24 8.73
CA ASN A 272 22.80 -9.29 7.73
C ASN A 272 24.18 -9.83 7.30
N ARG A 273 25.21 -8.97 7.25
CA ARG A 273 26.60 -9.39 7.02
C ARG A 273 27.07 -10.41 8.06
N LYS A 274 26.79 -10.16 9.34
CA LYS A 274 27.20 -11.04 10.46
C LYS A 274 26.43 -12.36 10.55
N ARG A 275 25.33 -12.51 9.81
CA ARG A 275 24.51 -13.74 9.79
C ARG A 275 25.07 -14.83 8.88
N ILE A 276 26.09 -14.55 8.07
CA ILE A 276 26.81 -15.57 7.31
C ILE A 276 27.65 -16.39 8.30
N PRO A 277 27.41 -17.72 8.46
CA PRO A 277 28.25 -18.54 9.32
C PRO A 277 29.68 -18.59 8.79
N LEU A 278 30.66 -18.38 9.67
CA LEU A 278 32.01 -18.93 9.48
C LEU A 278 31.87 -20.44 9.26
N GLY A 279 31.93 -20.91 8.01
CA GLY A 279 31.89 -22.34 7.73
C GLY A 279 31.23 -22.83 6.44
N ARG A 280 30.92 -21.97 5.45
CA ARG A 280 30.72 -22.45 4.07
C ARG A 280 31.64 -21.72 3.13
N THR A 281 32.75 -22.38 2.82
CA THR A 281 33.54 -22.11 1.62
C THR A 281 32.65 -22.21 0.39
N SER A 282 32.87 -21.26 -0.51
CA SER A 282 32.23 -21.14 -1.82
C SER A 282 32.30 -22.44 -2.62
N SER A 283 31.13 -22.98 -2.96
CA SER A 283 30.96 -23.69 -4.23
C SER A 283 29.50 -23.58 -4.69
N SER A 284 29.37 -23.36 -6.00
CA SER A 284 28.17 -23.26 -6.84
C SER A 284 27.22 -22.07 -6.65
N ASP A 285 27.41 -21.09 -7.54
CA ASP A 285 26.39 -20.44 -8.38
C ASP A 285 24.95 -20.38 -7.86
N GLN A 286 24.56 -19.20 -7.39
CA GLN A 286 23.23 -18.64 -7.65
C GLN A 286 23.36 -17.15 -7.94
N THR A 287 23.82 -16.84 -9.15
CA THR A 287 23.50 -15.56 -9.78
C THR A 287 22.02 -15.55 -10.14
N HIS A 288 21.14 -15.24 -9.18
CA HIS A 288 19.87 -14.59 -9.50
C HIS A 288 20.07 -13.09 -9.44
N ILE A 289 20.88 -12.64 -10.39
CA ILE A 289 20.93 -11.27 -10.83
C ILE A 289 19.58 -11.01 -11.51
N ASN A 290 18.62 -10.42 -10.79
CA ASN A 290 17.44 -9.84 -11.40
C ASN A 290 17.80 -8.41 -11.83
N ILE A 291 18.74 -8.33 -12.77
CA ILE A 291 19.03 -7.12 -13.53
C ILE A 291 18.27 -7.29 -14.84
N ASN A 292 17.06 -6.74 -14.89
CA ASN A 292 16.58 -6.19 -16.15
C ASN A 292 17.13 -4.77 -16.24
N ASP A 293 18.43 -4.67 -16.52
CA ASP A 293 19.02 -3.48 -17.13
C ASP A 293 18.45 -3.42 -18.54
N ASN A 294 17.32 -2.73 -18.67
CA ASN A 294 16.86 -2.04 -19.87
C ASN A 294 15.55 -1.31 -19.53
N GLU A 295 15.62 -0.34 -18.61
CA GLU A 295 14.57 0.65 -18.40
C GLU A 295 15.20 2.05 -18.39
N CYS A 296 15.67 2.47 -19.56
CA CYS A 296 15.83 3.86 -19.99
C CYS A 296 15.64 3.89 -21.51
N GLY A 297 14.38 4.03 -21.92
CA GLY A 297 13.90 4.16 -23.30
C GLY A 297 12.42 4.48 -23.28
#